data_AF-A0A952N604-F1
#
_entry.id   AF-A0A952N604-F1
#
_cell.length_a   1.000
_cell.length_b   1.000
_cell.length_c   1.000
_cell.angle_alpha   90.00
_cell.angle_beta   90.00
_cell.angle_gamma   90.00
#
_symmetry.space_group_name_H-M   'P 1'
#
loop_
_entity.id
_entity.type
_entity.pdbx_description
1 polymer ?
#
loop_
_entity_poly.entity_id
_entity_poly.type
_entity_poly.pdbx_seq_one_letter_code
_entity_poly.pdbx_strand_id
1 'polypeptide(L)'
;MNRAIHENRVKVHPVGLFQFHTIFKQIIYLCHKCEWAYSELWIPDKDERFMVNVDTWANSDRKLGKISQLSPYFKFAKGIGLIGKVWDSSDIIIIEDIRKDKSFLRTEVASIGSLFCAVGVPIMQNSQVRAIIAFLLTSHTEKDQEVFNSIKNQFSEFF
;
A
#
# COMPACT_ATOMS: atom_id res chain seq x y z
N MET A 1 4.12 -17.85 -12.24
CA MET A 1 2.85 -18.46 -12.71
C MET A 1 1.76 -18.16 -11.68
N ASN A 2 1.21 -16.94 -11.66
CA ASN A 2 0.08 -16.54 -10.77
C ASN A 2 -0.57 -15.18 -11.16
N ARG A 3 -0.32 -14.66 -12.37
CA ARG A 3 -0.87 -13.35 -12.79
C ARG A 3 -2.33 -13.42 -13.23
N ALA A 4 -2.76 -14.57 -13.77
CA ALA A 4 -4.08 -14.76 -14.38
C ALA A 4 -5.25 -14.83 -13.38
N ILE A 5 -5.01 -15.02 -12.07
CA ILE A 5 -6.08 -15.10 -11.06
C ILE A 5 -6.46 -13.70 -10.53
N HIS A 6 -5.55 -12.72 -10.57
CA HIS A 6 -5.81 -11.35 -10.13
C HIS A 6 -6.66 -10.54 -11.13
N GLU A 7 -6.53 -10.81 -12.43
CA GLU A 7 -7.19 -10.02 -13.48
C GLU A 7 -8.72 -10.17 -13.52
N ASN A 8 -9.28 -11.21 -12.89
CA ASN A 8 -10.71 -11.52 -13.00
C ASN A 8 -11.60 -11.04 -11.84
N ARG A 9 -11.03 -10.40 -10.80
CA ARG A 9 -11.80 -10.07 -9.57
C ARG A 9 -11.86 -8.60 -9.20
N VAL A 10 -10.98 -7.76 -9.74
CA VAL A 10 -11.00 -6.33 -9.49
C VAL A 10 -11.51 -5.63 -10.74
N LYS A 11 -12.72 -5.05 -10.66
CA LYS A 11 -13.22 -4.12 -11.69
C LYS A 11 -12.47 -2.81 -11.56
N VAL A 12 -11.18 -2.82 -11.90
CA VAL A 12 -10.37 -1.62 -12.10
C VAL A 12 -10.67 -1.12 -13.51
N HIS A 13 -10.66 0.20 -13.72
CA HIS A 13 -10.57 0.72 -15.08
C HIS A 13 -9.31 0.14 -15.79
N PRO A 14 -9.44 -0.47 -17.00
CA PRO A 14 -8.31 -1.11 -17.70
C PRO A 14 -7.20 -0.12 -18.09
N VAL A 15 -7.56 1.16 -18.24
CA VAL A 15 -6.66 2.24 -18.62
C VAL A 15 -5.89 2.70 -17.38
N GLY A 16 -4.59 2.45 -17.32
CA GLY A 16 -3.68 2.95 -16.26
C GLY A 16 -2.96 1.89 -15.42
N LEU A 17 -3.41 0.63 -15.43
CA LEU A 17 -2.79 -0.46 -14.64
C LEU A 17 -1.30 -0.71 -14.94
N PHE A 18 -0.88 -0.50 -16.19
CA PHE A 18 0.51 -0.67 -16.60
C PHE A 18 1.45 0.33 -15.91
N GLN A 19 0.99 1.56 -15.74
CA GLN A 19 1.76 2.61 -15.10
C GLN A 19 1.94 2.34 -13.61
N PHE A 20 0.87 1.92 -12.93
CA PHE A 20 0.95 1.55 -11.52
C PHE A 20 1.89 0.36 -11.28
N HIS A 21 1.88 -0.66 -12.16
CA HIS A 21 2.85 -1.75 -12.08
C HIS A 21 4.30 -1.28 -12.27
N THR A 22 4.53 -0.28 -13.13
CA THR A 22 5.88 0.27 -13.36
C THR A 22 6.38 1.02 -12.13
N ILE A 23 5.51 1.83 -11.50
CA ILE A 23 5.82 2.48 -10.22
C ILE A 23 6.07 1.43 -9.14
N PHE A 24 5.24 0.40 -9.05
CA PHE A 24 5.38 -0.62 -8.02
C PHE A 24 6.70 -1.40 -8.13
N LYS A 25 7.24 -1.61 -9.34
CA LYS A 25 8.59 -2.17 -9.49
C LYS A 25 9.68 -1.27 -8.89
N GLN A 26 9.54 0.04 -8.98
CA GLN A 26 10.48 0.98 -8.33
C GLN A 26 10.32 0.95 -6.80
N ILE A 27 9.08 0.85 -6.31
CA ILE A 27 8.80 0.65 -4.89
C ILE A 27 9.46 -0.64 -4.38
N ILE A 28 9.37 -1.74 -5.12
CA ILE A 28 10.03 -3.01 -4.77
C ILE A 28 11.54 -2.82 -4.66
N TYR A 29 12.16 -2.09 -5.60
CA TYR A 29 13.58 -1.77 -5.52
C TYR A 29 13.93 -0.95 -4.26
N LEU A 30 13.10 0.02 -3.88
CA LEU A 30 13.27 0.77 -2.63
C LEU A 30 13.12 -0.14 -1.41
N CYS A 31 12.15 -1.06 -1.41
CA CYS A 31 12.00 -2.02 -0.32
C CYS A 31 13.26 -2.87 -0.11
N HIS A 32 13.91 -3.30 -1.19
CA HIS A 32 15.20 -3.98 -1.11
C HIS A 32 16.31 -3.08 -0.54
N LYS A 33 16.36 -1.81 -0.92
CA LYS A 33 17.38 -0.86 -0.44
C LYS A 33 17.22 -0.48 1.03
N CYS A 34 15.98 -0.29 1.46
CA CYS A 34 15.64 0.14 2.81
C CYS A 34 15.40 -1.06 3.76
N GLU A 35 15.59 -2.28 3.28
CA GLU A 35 15.33 -3.52 4.01
C GLU A 35 13.89 -3.63 4.56
N TRP A 36 12.94 -2.99 3.88
CA TRP A 36 11.53 -3.09 4.22
C TRP A 36 10.98 -4.46 3.82
N ALA A 37 10.16 -5.03 4.69
CA ALA A 37 9.76 -6.43 4.56
C ALA A 37 8.53 -6.63 3.66
N TYR A 38 7.70 -5.60 3.51
CA TYR A 38 6.39 -5.74 2.89
C TYR A 38 5.87 -4.43 2.29
N SER A 39 5.25 -4.51 1.12
CA SER A 39 4.58 -3.39 0.45
C SER A 39 3.34 -3.83 -0.34
N GLU A 40 2.38 -2.92 -0.50
CA GLU A 40 1.12 -3.14 -1.22
C GLU A 40 0.78 -1.96 -2.10
N LEU A 41 0.20 -2.25 -3.26
CA LEU A 41 -0.38 -1.25 -4.15
C LEU A 41 -1.90 -1.31 -4.09
N TRP A 42 -2.50 -0.16 -3.76
CA TRP A 42 -3.94 0.05 -3.69
C TRP A 42 -4.33 1.13 -4.71
N ILE A 43 -5.43 0.92 -5.43
CA ILE A 43 -5.97 1.90 -6.38
C ILE A 43 -7.50 1.99 -6.23
N PRO A 44 -8.13 3.10 -6.65
CA PRO A 44 -9.59 3.19 -6.68
C PRO A 44 -10.22 2.10 -7.56
N ASP A 45 -11.35 1.55 -7.13
CA ASP A 45 -12.20 0.74 -8.00
C ASP A 45 -12.87 1.61 -9.08
N LYS A 46 -13.53 1.00 -10.08
CA LYS A 46 -14.11 1.76 -11.20
C LYS A 46 -15.09 2.86 -10.78
N ASP A 47 -15.78 2.65 -9.66
CA ASP A 47 -16.83 3.56 -9.17
C ASP A 47 -16.26 4.59 -8.18
N GLU A 48 -14.94 4.56 -7.93
CA GLU A 48 -14.23 5.37 -6.93
C GLU A 48 -14.89 5.32 -5.53
N ARG A 49 -15.47 4.17 -5.17
CA ARG A 49 -16.09 3.95 -3.85
C ARG A 49 -15.14 3.32 -2.85
N PHE A 50 -14.20 2.52 -3.35
CA PHE A 50 -13.25 1.80 -2.52
C PHE A 50 -11.85 1.82 -3.10
N MET A 51 -10.85 1.86 -2.24
CA MET A 51 -9.50 1.43 -2.56
C MET A 51 -9.42 -0.10 -2.52
N VAL A 52 -8.90 -0.69 -3.59
CA VAL A 52 -8.77 -2.14 -3.79
C VAL A 52 -7.31 -2.51 -4.04
N ASN A 53 -6.88 -3.66 -3.49
CA ASN A 53 -5.52 -4.13 -3.68
C ASN A 53 -5.35 -4.71 -5.09
N VAL A 54 -4.25 -4.34 -5.75
CA VAL A 54 -3.94 -4.83 -7.10
C VAL A 54 -2.56 -5.46 -7.21
N ASP A 55 -1.66 -5.19 -6.27
CA ASP A 55 -0.38 -5.88 -6.19
C ASP A 55 0.16 -5.89 -4.75
N THR A 56 1.02 -6.85 -4.45
CA THR A 56 1.74 -6.93 -3.17
C THR A 56 3.15 -7.44 -3.41
N TRP A 57 4.06 -7.03 -2.55
CA TRP A 57 5.41 -7.58 -2.47
C TRP A 57 5.75 -7.88 -1.02
N ALA A 58 6.42 -9.01 -0.82
CA ALA A 58 6.95 -9.43 0.47
C ALA A 58 8.38 -9.94 0.26
N ASN A 59 9.23 -9.77 1.26
CA ASN A 59 10.50 -10.48 1.31
C ASN A 59 10.25 -12.00 1.52
N SER A 60 11.32 -12.78 1.69
CA SER A 60 11.25 -14.24 1.81
C SER A 60 10.61 -14.76 3.11
N ASP A 61 10.14 -13.90 4.02
CA ASP A 61 9.40 -14.31 5.20
C ASP A 61 8.02 -14.90 4.84
N ARG A 62 7.87 -16.21 5.07
CA ARG A 62 6.63 -16.95 4.79
C ARG A 62 5.41 -16.40 5.52
N LYS A 63 5.58 -15.74 6.67
CA LYS A 63 4.46 -15.13 7.41
C LYS A 63 3.84 -13.98 6.60
N LEU A 64 4.67 -13.20 5.90
CA LEU A 64 4.23 -12.08 5.06
C LEU A 64 3.51 -12.56 3.80
N GLY A 65 3.88 -13.73 3.29
CA GLY A 65 3.15 -14.39 2.20
C GLY A 65 1.68 -14.65 2.51
N LYS A 66 1.31 -14.85 3.79
CA LYS A 66 -0.10 -14.95 4.20
C LYS A 66 -0.82 -13.62 4.11
N ILE A 67 -0.17 -12.50 4.44
CA ILE A 67 -0.76 -11.17 4.28
C ILE A 67 -1.04 -10.91 2.81
N SER A 68 -0.04 -11.13 1.93
CA SER A 68 -0.22 -11.00 0.46
C SER A 68 -1.42 -11.76 -0.08
N GLN A 69 -1.73 -12.94 0.47
CA GLN A 69 -2.90 -13.73 0.05
C GLN A 69 -4.22 -13.15 0.57
N LEU A 70 -4.22 -12.42 1.68
CA LEU A 70 -5.39 -11.82 2.29
C LEU A 70 -5.69 -10.40 1.76
N SER A 71 -4.67 -9.64 1.39
CA SER A 71 -4.81 -8.24 0.93
C SER A 71 -5.88 -8.03 -0.16
N PRO A 72 -6.03 -8.91 -1.17
CA PRO A 72 -7.07 -8.77 -2.20
C PRO A 72 -8.53 -8.86 -1.69
N TYR A 73 -8.75 -9.37 -0.48
CA TYR A 73 -10.09 -9.47 0.12
C TYR A 73 -10.49 -8.22 0.91
N PHE A 74 -9.55 -7.31 1.15
CA PHE A 74 -9.83 -6.04 1.81
C PHE A 74 -10.18 -4.97 0.78
N LYS A 75 -11.06 -4.07 1.19
CA LYS A 75 -11.40 -2.83 0.48
C LYS A 75 -11.62 -1.74 1.50
N PHE A 76 -11.17 -0.52 1.19
CA PHE A 76 -11.23 0.59 2.13
C PHE A 76 -12.04 1.74 1.52
N ALA A 77 -13.12 2.12 2.21
CA ALA A 77 -13.82 3.36 1.90
C ALA A 77 -12.98 4.57 2.37
N LYS A 78 -13.22 5.74 1.78
CA LYS A 78 -12.56 6.98 2.18
C LYS A 78 -12.75 7.25 3.69
N GLY A 79 -11.68 7.64 4.37
CA GLY A 79 -11.62 7.87 5.82
C GLY A 79 -11.54 6.59 6.69
N ILE A 80 -11.74 5.39 6.10
CA ILE A 80 -11.82 4.14 6.86
C ILE A 80 -10.52 3.34 6.78
N GLY A 81 -9.95 3.06 7.96
CA GLY A 81 -8.66 2.39 8.09
C GLY A 81 -7.48 3.21 7.55
N LEU A 82 -6.27 2.64 7.59
CA LEU A 82 -5.06 3.34 7.13
C LEU A 82 -5.20 3.83 5.67
N ILE A 83 -5.58 2.93 4.77
CA ILE A 83 -5.70 3.25 3.34
C ILE A 83 -6.78 4.30 3.09
N GLY A 84 -7.94 4.18 3.75
CA GLY A 84 -9.01 5.16 3.64
C GLY A 84 -8.62 6.54 4.19
N LYS A 85 -7.88 6.60 5.31
CA LYS A 85 -7.38 7.85 5.88
C LYS A 85 -6.41 8.57 4.94
N VAL A 86 -5.47 7.85 4.34
CA VAL A 86 -4.56 8.41 3.32
C VAL A 86 -5.34 8.91 2.11
N TRP A 87 -6.37 8.16 1.68
CA TRP A 87 -7.24 8.59 0.59
C TRP A 87 -8.02 9.87 0.92
N ASP A 88 -8.40 10.04 2.19
CA ASP A 88 -9.13 11.22 2.65
C ASP A 88 -8.24 12.46 2.80
N SER A 89 -7.10 12.31 3.49
CA SER A 89 -6.18 13.42 3.75
C SER A 89 -5.33 13.81 2.54
N SER A 90 -5.15 12.90 1.56
CA SER A 90 -4.14 13.04 0.50
C SER A 90 -2.73 13.24 1.05
N ASP A 91 -2.46 12.71 2.24
CA ASP A 91 -1.19 12.83 2.93
C ASP A 91 -0.68 11.49 3.47
N ILE A 92 0.62 11.44 3.77
CA ILE A 92 1.24 10.26 4.38
C ILE A 92 0.65 10.07 5.77
N ILE A 93 0.20 8.86 6.06
CA ILE A 93 -0.23 8.45 7.40
C ILE A 93 0.71 7.37 7.90
N ILE A 94 1.22 7.57 9.12
CA ILE A 94 2.09 6.63 9.84
C ILE A 94 1.35 6.16 11.08
N ILE A 95 1.27 4.84 11.26
CA ILE A 95 0.80 4.18 12.48
C ILE A 95 2.03 3.56 13.13
N GLU A 96 2.47 4.11 14.26
CA GLU A 96 3.67 3.66 14.98
C GLU A 96 3.53 2.25 15.58
N ASP A 97 2.32 1.90 16.05
CA ASP A 97 2.02 0.59 16.63
C ASP A 97 0.61 0.13 16.22
N ILE A 98 0.55 -0.74 15.23
CA ILE A 98 -0.69 -1.31 14.68
C ILE A 98 -1.52 -2.09 15.71
N ARG A 99 -0.92 -2.51 16.83
CA ARG A 99 -1.62 -3.21 17.91
C ARG A 99 -2.39 -2.25 18.81
N LYS A 100 -1.98 -0.98 18.86
CA LYS A 100 -2.59 0.07 19.68
C LYS A 100 -3.58 0.91 18.89
N ASP A 101 -3.39 1.02 17.58
CA ASP A 101 -4.25 1.81 16.72
C ASP A 101 -5.53 1.04 16.33
N LYS A 102 -6.66 1.43 16.92
CA LYS A 102 -7.98 0.84 16.66
C LYS A 102 -8.47 1.03 15.23
N SER A 103 -7.88 1.95 14.47
CA SER A 103 -8.21 2.15 13.06
C SER A 103 -7.49 1.16 12.15
N PHE A 104 -6.52 0.39 12.67
CA PHE A 104 -5.87 -0.64 11.89
C PHE A 104 -6.77 -1.90 11.82
N LEU A 105 -7.50 -2.03 10.72
CA LEU A 105 -8.57 -3.04 10.59
C LEU A 105 -8.07 -4.47 10.29
N ARG A 106 -6.79 -4.66 9.98
CA ARG A 106 -6.23 -5.95 9.53
C ARG A 106 -5.58 -6.71 10.68
N THR A 107 -6.40 -7.15 11.62
CA THR A 107 -5.92 -7.73 12.90
C THR A 107 -4.99 -8.95 12.73
N GLU A 108 -5.08 -9.68 11.63
CA GLU A 108 -4.21 -10.80 11.28
C GLU A 108 -2.76 -10.37 11.08
N VAL A 109 -2.54 -9.14 10.58
CA VAL A 109 -1.19 -8.56 10.45
C VAL A 109 -0.58 -8.32 11.82
N ALA A 110 -1.36 -7.83 12.78
CA ALA A 110 -0.88 -7.60 14.15
C ALA A 110 -0.46 -8.90 14.87
N SER A 111 -0.91 -10.06 14.38
CA SER A 111 -0.49 -11.38 14.87
C SER A 111 0.89 -11.80 14.34
N ILE A 112 1.39 -11.14 13.29
CA ILE A 112 2.75 -11.31 12.80
C ILE A 112 3.64 -10.44 13.68
N GLY A 113 4.08 -11.01 14.81
CA GLY A 113 4.76 -10.30 15.90
C GLY A 113 6.10 -9.62 15.56
N SER A 114 6.48 -9.53 14.28
CA SER A 114 7.59 -8.71 13.79
C SER A 114 7.15 -7.40 13.13
N LEU A 115 5.86 -7.21 12.83
CA LEU A 115 5.35 -5.98 12.20
C LEU A 115 4.64 -5.11 13.24
N PHE A 116 5.09 -3.87 13.38
CA PHE A 116 4.55 -2.92 14.35
C PHE A 116 4.11 -1.62 13.71
N CYS A 117 4.81 -1.16 12.67
CA CYS A 117 4.50 0.08 11.99
C CYS A 117 3.76 -0.18 10.66
N ALA A 118 2.80 0.68 10.34
CA ALA A 118 2.18 0.72 9.03
C ALA A 118 2.21 2.13 8.48
N VAL A 119 2.62 2.26 7.22
CA VAL A 119 2.71 3.55 6.53
C VAL A 119 1.87 3.48 5.27
N GLY A 120 1.11 4.52 4.99
CA GLY A 120 0.45 4.68 3.70
C GLY A 120 0.89 5.98 3.03
N VAL A 121 1.34 5.88 1.79
CA VAL A 121 1.88 6.99 1.00
C VAL A 121 0.97 7.20 -0.22
N PRO A 122 0.38 8.40 -0.40
CA PRO A 122 -0.46 8.68 -1.55
C PRO A 122 0.39 8.94 -2.80
N ILE A 123 -0.08 8.46 -3.95
CA ILE A 123 0.43 8.79 -5.27
C ILE A 123 -0.62 9.70 -5.93
N MET A 124 -0.22 10.93 -6.21
CA MET A 124 -1.13 12.01 -6.62
C MET A 124 -1.15 12.18 -8.15
N GLN A 125 -2.27 12.64 -8.69
CA GLN A 125 -2.38 13.18 -10.04
C GLN A 125 -3.45 14.27 -10.02
N ASN A 126 -3.17 15.48 -10.53
CA ASN A 126 -4.15 16.57 -10.58
C ASN A 126 -4.89 16.79 -9.25
N SER A 127 -4.15 16.77 -8.14
CA SER A 127 -4.68 16.90 -6.77
C SER A 127 -5.63 15.78 -6.32
N GLN A 128 -5.64 14.63 -7.00
CA GLN A 128 -6.40 13.44 -6.62
C GLN A 128 -5.47 12.27 -6.30
N VAL A 129 -5.81 11.48 -5.29
CA VAL A 129 -5.09 10.23 -4.98
C VAL A 129 -5.46 9.18 -6.02
N ARG A 130 -4.48 8.75 -6.82
CA ARG A 130 -4.65 7.71 -7.86
C ARG A 130 -4.19 6.33 -7.42
N ALA A 131 -3.25 6.29 -6.51
CA ALA A 131 -2.83 5.06 -5.85
C ALA A 131 -2.36 5.35 -4.43
N ILE A 132 -2.30 4.31 -3.63
CA ILE A 132 -1.69 4.34 -2.31
C ILE A 132 -0.70 3.18 -2.25
N ILE A 133 0.53 3.49 -1.86
CA ILE A 133 1.53 2.50 -1.49
C ILE A 133 1.48 2.32 0.02
N ALA A 134 1.24 1.09 0.48
CA ALA A 134 1.24 0.79 1.90
C ALA A 134 2.44 -0.08 2.27
N PHE A 135 3.14 0.27 3.33
CA PHE A 135 4.25 -0.51 3.88
C PHE A 135 3.86 -1.07 5.24
N LEU A 136 4.32 -2.28 5.53
CA LEU A 136 4.29 -2.85 6.88
C LEU A 136 5.73 -3.10 7.32
N LEU A 137 6.10 -2.51 8.45
CA LEU A 137 7.48 -2.42 8.91
C LEU A 137 7.60 -2.88 10.36
N THR A 138 8.78 -3.35 10.74
CA THR A 138 9.14 -3.58 12.15
C THR A 138 9.25 -2.24 12.88
N SER A 139 9.88 -1.25 12.24
CA SER A 139 10.06 0.11 12.71
C SER A 139 10.38 1.02 11.51
N HIS A 140 10.40 2.33 11.71
CA HIS A 140 10.91 3.29 10.73
C HIS A 140 11.85 4.28 11.41
N THR A 141 12.70 4.91 10.61
CA THR A 141 13.65 5.95 11.00
C THR A 141 13.31 7.28 10.31
N GLU A 142 13.95 8.37 10.71
CA GLU A 142 13.82 9.66 10.01
C GLU A 142 14.22 9.56 8.52
N LYS A 143 15.23 8.76 8.20
CA LYS A 143 15.65 8.49 6.81
C LYS A 143 14.56 7.77 6.01
N ASP A 144 13.82 6.86 6.64
CA ASP A 144 12.69 6.20 5.96
C ASP A 144 11.58 7.21 5.65
N GLN A 145 11.33 8.17 6.56
CA GLN A 145 10.37 9.25 6.31
C GLN A 145 10.77 10.14 5.13
N GLU A 146 12.06 10.44 4.98
CA GLU A 146 12.56 11.14 3.79
C GLU A 146 12.26 10.36 2.51
N VAL A 147 12.40 9.03 2.53
CA VAL A 147 12.04 8.17 1.39
C VAL A 147 10.53 8.17 1.14
N PHE A 148 9.68 8.11 2.17
CA PHE A 148 8.23 8.21 2.00
C PHE A 148 7.81 9.55 1.36
N ASN A 149 8.41 10.64 1.81
CA ASN A 149 8.21 11.97 1.22
C ASN A 149 8.70 12.04 -0.22
N SER A 150 9.84 11.44 -0.53
CA SER A 150 10.36 11.34 -1.89
C SER A 150 9.41 10.57 -2.80
N ILE A 151 8.86 9.43 -2.35
CA ILE A 151 7.85 8.65 -3.09
C ILE A 151 6.62 9.52 -3.39
N LYS A 152 6.06 10.20 -2.37
CA LYS A 152 4.88 11.06 -2.53
C LYS A 152 5.09 12.13 -3.61
N ASN A 153 6.26 12.74 -3.65
CA ASN A 153 6.56 13.84 -4.56
C ASN A 153 6.93 13.34 -5.97
N GLN A 154 7.81 12.34 -6.08
CA GLN A 154 8.35 11.89 -7.37
C GLN A 154 7.29 11.28 -8.28
N PHE A 155 6.36 10.50 -7.73
CA PHE A 155 5.36 9.81 -8.53
C PHE A 155 4.13 10.65 -8.83
N SER A 156 4.08 11.88 -8.31
CA SER A 156 3.03 12.84 -8.64
C SER A 156 3.11 13.36 -10.08
N GLU A 157 4.31 13.33 -10.69
CA GLU A 157 4.58 13.85 -12.04
C GLU A 157 4.40 12.82 -13.15
N PHE A 158 4.27 11.54 -12.81
CA PHE A 158 4.17 10.49 -13.82
C PHE A 158 2.80 10.48 -14.51
N PHE A 159 1.76 11.02 -13.87
CA PHE A 159 0.38 10.93 -14.32
C PHE A 159 -0.17 12.27 -14.81
#